data_AF-A0A948IY75-F1
#
_entry.id   AF-A0A948IY75-F1
#
_cell.length_a   1.000
_cell.length_b   1.000
_cell.length_c   1.000
_cell.angle_alpha   90.00
_cell.angle_beta   90.00
_cell.angle_gamma   90.00
#
_symmetry.space_group_name_H-M   'P 1'
#
loop_
_entity.id
_entity.type
_entity.pdbx_description
1 polymer ?
#
loop_
_entity_poly.entity_id
_entity_poly.type
_entity_poly.pdbx_seq_one_letter_code
_entity_poly.pdbx_strand_id
1 'polypeptide(L)'
;MNNLTNRISSLAMLALAALPIASLPASALAAPAAAVKVADINLLSPEGMATFAKRADYAARDYCRDERALSAAATCRAGVKEELSEKVTSLRSAQLEQASKTFAAR
;
A
#
# COMPACT_ATOMS: atom_id res chain seq x y z
N MET A 1 41.14 53.90 14.74
CA MET A 1 41.36 52.77 15.68
C MET A 1 40.72 51.54 15.08
N ASN A 2 41.57 50.58 14.77
CA ASN A 2 41.29 49.32 14.12
C ASN A 2 40.19 48.54 14.85
N ASN A 3 39.31 47.88 14.10
CA ASN A 3 39.09 46.43 14.21
C ASN A 3 37.93 46.02 13.30
N LEU A 4 38.24 45.82 12.02
CA LEU A 4 37.36 45.20 11.02
C LEU A 4 37.33 43.65 11.18
N THR A 5 37.69 43.10 12.34
CA THR A 5 38.17 41.70 12.44
C THR A 5 37.41 40.81 13.41
N ASN A 6 36.39 41.29 14.12
CA ASN A 6 35.53 40.44 14.93
C ASN A 6 34.11 40.98 14.71
N ARG A 7 33.16 40.31 14.04
CA ARG A 7 32.68 38.96 14.34
C ARG A 7 31.99 38.40 13.09
N ILE A 8 32.75 37.68 12.27
CA ILE A 8 32.19 36.71 11.33
C ILE A 8 31.97 35.46 12.18
N SER A 9 30.76 35.25 12.68
CA SER A 9 30.44 34.06 13.46
C SER A 9 29.02 33.62 13.16
N SER A 10 28.96 32.44 12.54
CA SER A 10 27.82 31.53 12.39
C SER A 10 26.61 32.02 11.60
N LEU A 11 26.77 32.12 10.28
CA LEU A 11 25.72 31.66 9.37
C LEU A 11 25.84 30.14 9.26
N ALA A 12 25.22 29.43 10.19
CA ALA A 12 25.11 27.98 10.13
C ALA A 12 23.83 27.55 10.81
N MET A 13 22.67 27.86 10.22
CA MET A 13 21.44 27.23 10.64
C MET A 13 20.50 26.98 9.46
N LEU A 14 20.34 25.68 9.20
CA LEU A 14 19.26 25.00 8.49
C LEU A 14 19.16 25.23 6.98
N ALA A 15 20.12 24.65 6.26
CA ALA A 15 19.78 23.89 5.06
C ALA A 15 19.10 22.57 5.50
N LEU A 16 17.88 22.65 6.05
CA LEU A 16 17.03 21.47 6.10
C LEU A 16 16.50 21.31 4.68
N ALA A 17 17.20 20.45 3.95
CA ALA A 17 16.92 20.03 2.60
C ALA A 17 15.42 20.05 2.32
N ALA A 18 15.06 20.65 1.18
CA ALA A 18 13.92 20.26 0.40
C ALA A 18 14.03 18.76 0.10
N LEU A 19 13.81 17.90 1.10
CA LEU A 19 13.33 16.58 0.81
C LEU A 19 11.96 16.82 0.20
N PRO A 20 11.70 16.32 -1.02
CA PRO A 20 10.32 15.99 -1.30
C PRO A 20 9.91 15.12 -0.11
N ILE A 21 8.79 15.45 0.52
CA ILE A 21 8.01 14.43 1.20
C ILE A 21 7.66 13.48 0.07
N ALA A 22 8.61 12.60 -0.27
CA ALA A 22 8.37 11.40 -0.99
C ALA A 22 7.31 10.77 -0.10
N SER A 23 6.09 10.82 -0.61
CA SER A 23 4.98 10.03 -0.15
C SER A 23 5.44 8.58 -0.29
N LEU A 24 6.30 8.12 0.62
CA LEU A 24 6.47 6.72 0.88
C LEU A 24 5.07 6.30 1.26
N PRO A 25 4.38 5.50 0.44
CA PRO A 25 3.11 4.99 0.86
C PRO A 25 3.41 4.22 2.15
N ALA A 26 2.67 4.53 3.22
CA ALA A 26 2.84 3.93 4.53
C ALA A 26 2.73 2.39 4.52
N SER A 27 2.42 1.78 3.37
CA SER A 27 2.52 0.35 3.09
C SER A 27 3.94 -0.22 3.11
N ALA A 28 5.01 0.59 3.18
CA ALA A 28 6.38 0.08 3.27
C ALA A 28 6.80 -0.41 4.68
N LEU A 29 6.05 -0.05 5.74
CA LEU A 29 6.46 -0.32 7.13
C LEU A 29 5.62 -1.41 7.85
N ALA A 30 4.67 -2.04 7.18
CA ALA A 30 3.94 -3.16 7.76
C ALA A 30 4.67 -4.48 7.46
N ALA A 31 5.07 -5.20 8.52
CA ALA A 31 5.46 -6.61 8.50
C ALA A 31 4.54 -7.43 7.58
N PRO A 32 5.02 -8.54 6.97
CA PRO A 32 4.60 -9.02 5.65
C PRO A 32 3.09 -8.97 5.47
N ALA A 33 2.59 -7.84 4.94
CA ALA A 33 1.18 -7.70 4.64
C ALA A 33 0.86 -8.75 3.59
N ALA A 34 -0.20 -9.54 3.80
CA ALA A 34 -0.65 -10.55 2.84
C ALA A 34 -0.81 -9.91 1.45
N ALA A 35 0.18 -10.14 0.57
CA ALA A 35 0.28 -9.43 -0.70
C ALA A 35 -0.45 -10.22 -1.79
N VAL A 36 -1.54 -9.67 -2.30
CA VAL A 36 -2.26 -10.24 -3.44
C VAL A 36 -1.93 -9.45 -4.70
N LYS A 37 -1.25 -10.08 -5.66
CA LYS A 37 -1.00 -9.47 -6.96
C LYS A 37 -2.31 -9.35 -7.74
N VAL A 38 -2.65 -8.12 -8.12
CA VAL A 38 -3.87 -7.79 -8.89
C VAL A 38 -3.62 -7.15 -10.26
N ALA A 39 -2.37 -6.77 -10.55
CA ALA A 39 -2.04 -6.01 -11.77
C ALA A 39 -2.28 -6.81 -13.07
N ASP A 40 -2.29 -8.14 -12.99
CA ASP A 40 -2.49 -9.06 -14.11
C ASP A 40 -3.94 -9.57 -14.25
N ILE A 41 -4.88 -9.09 -13.43
CA ILE A 41 -6.27 -9.54 -13.44
C ILE A 41 -7.24 -8.38 -13.64
N ASN A 42 -8.28 -8.63 -14.43
CA ASN A 42 -9.39 -7.69 -14.59
C ASN A 42 -10.38 -7.86 -13.42
N LEU A 43 -10.34 -6.96 -12.44
CA LEU A 43 -11.21 -7.04 -11.26
C LEU A 43 -12.68 -6.71 -11.58
N LEU A 44 -12.96 -6.21 -12.78
CA LEU A 44 -14.31 -5.92 -13.27
C LEU A 44 -14.99 -7.15 -13.89
N SER A 45 -14.23 -8.23 -14.17
CA SER A 45 -14.80 -9.48 -14.69
C SER A 45 -15.05 -10.50 -13.56
N PRO A 46 -16.05 -11.39 -13.71
CA PRO A 46 -16.29 -12.45 -12.74
C PRO A 46 -15.11 -13.42 -12.62
N GLU A 47 -14.42 -13.73 -13.73
CA GLU A 47 -13.25 -14.62 -13.75
C GLU A 47 -12.05 -14.01 -13.02
N GLY A 48 -11.78 -12.72 -13.25
CA GLY A 48 -10.71 -12.01 -12.55
C GLY A 48 -10.96 -11.95 -11.04
N MET A 49 -12.22 -11.89 -10.63
CA MET A 49 -12.61 -11.89 -9.22
C MET A 49 -12.56 -13.25 -8.57
N ALA A 50 -12.93 -14.31 -9.31
CA ALA A 50 -12.67 -15.67 -8.88
C ALA A 50 -11.16 -15.91 -8.70
N THR A 51 -10.33 -15.35 -9.58
CA THR A 51 -8.87 -15.42 -9.48
C THR A 51 -8.35 -14.67 -8.27
N PHE A 52 -8.85 -13.45 -8.03
CA PHE A 52 -8.56 -12.70 -6.81
C PHE A 52 -8.93 -13.48 -5.55
N ALA A 53 -10.13 -14.07 -5.49
CA ALA A 53 -10.59 -14.83 -4.32
C ALA A 53 -9.68 -16.03 -4.02
N LYS A 54 -9.23 -16.76 -5.05
CA LYS A 54 -8.26 -17.86 -4.88
C LYS A 54 -6.93 -17.36 -4.33
N ARG A 55 -6.41 -16.24 -4.87
CA ARG A 55 -5.14 -15.65 -4.40
C ARG A 55 -5.27 -15.11 -2.97
N ALA A 56 -6.40 -14.49 -2.64
CA ALA A 56 -6.70 -14.02 -1.29
C ALA A 56 -6.78 -15.16 -0.27
N ASP A 57 -7.37 -16.32 -0.64
CA ASP A 57 -7.37 -17.50 0.23
C ASP A 57 -5.95 -18.01 0.50
N TYR A 58 -5.12 -18.09 -0.54
CA TYR A 58 -3.72 -18.49 -0.39
C TYR A 58 -2.93 -17.51 0.50
N ALA A 59 -3.06 -16.20 0.24
CA ALA A 59 -2.39 -15.16 1.01
C ALA A 59 -2.84 -15.15 2.48
N ALA A 60 -4.14 -15.36 2.75
CA ALA A 60 -4.65 -15.48 4.12
C ALA A 60 -4.10 -16.72 4.84
N ARG A 61 -3.93 -17.85 4.15
CA ARG A 61 -3.32 -19.05 4.74
C ARG A 61 -1.85 -18.86 5.05
N ASP A 62 -1.10 -18.21 4.15
CA ASP A 62 0.32 -17.94 4.32
C ASP A 62 0.56 -16.93 5.45
N TYR A 63 -0.24 -15.87 5.51
CA TYR A 63 -0.18 -14.87 6.58
C TYR A 63 -0.50 -15.48 7.95
N CYS A 64 -1.53 -16.32 8.04
CA CYS A 64 -1.95 -16.98 9.28
C CYS A 64 -1.24 -18.33 9.51
N ARG A 65 -0.08 -18.57 8.88
CA ARG A 65 0.60 -19.88 8.92
C ARG A 65 1.08 -20.25 10.33
N ASP A 66 1.48 -19.26 11.12
CA ASP A 66 2.09 -19.49 12.44
C ASP A 66 1.03 -19.69 13.55
N GLU A 67 -0.25 -19.53 13.21
CA GLU A 67 -1.38 -19.77 14.12
C GLU A 67 -1.59 -21.26 14.37
N ARG A 68 -1.32 -21.70 15.61
CA ARG A 68 -1.38 -23.12 16.00
C ARG A 68 -2.78 -23.58 16.41
N ALA A 69 -3.60 -22.67 16.94
CA ALA A 69 -4.97 -23.00 17.34
C ALA A 69 -5.91 -22.87 16.13
N LEU A 70 -6.73 -23.90 15.88
CA LEU A 70 -7.65 -23.93 14.73
C LEU A 70 -8.62 -22.75 14.73
N SER A 71 -9.14 -22.37 15.89
CA SER A 71 -10.03 -21.21 16.05
C SER A 71 -9.30 -19.89 15.75
N ALA A 72 -8.09 -19.70 16.29
CA ALA A 72 -7.28 -18.52 16.03
C ALA A 72 -6.89 -18.39 14.54
N ALA A 73 -6.51 -19.50 13.90
CA ALA A 73 -6.22 -19.54 12.47
C ALA A 73 -7.46 -19.19 11.62
N ALA A 74 -8.65 -19.66 12.01
CA ALA A 74 -9.89 -19.33 11.32
C ALA A 74 -10.23 -17.84 11.45
N THR A 75 -10.14 -17.28 12.66
CA THR A 75 -10.35 -15.85 12.91
C THR A 75 -9.34 -14.98 12.17
N CYS A 76 -8.06 -15.34 12.19
CA CYS A 76 -7.01 -14.64 11.45
C CYS A 76 -7.32 -14.62 9.94
N ARG A 77 -7.67 -15.77 9.36
CA ARG A 77 -7.97 -15.85 7.92
C ARG A 77 -9.23 -15.05 7.55
N ALA A 78 -10.23 -15.03 8.42
CA ALA A 78 -11.43 -14.23 8.22
C ALA A 78 -11.08 -12.74 8.19
N GLY A 79 -10.32 -12.24 9.17
CA GLY A 79 -9.88 -10.85 9.22
C GLY A 79 -9.04 -10.45 8.00
N VAL A 80 -8.09 -11.28 7.58
CA VAL A 80 -7.30 -11.01 6.36
C VAL A 80 -8.19 -10.93 5.12
N LYS A 81 -9.19 -11.80 5.00
CA LYS A 81 -10.11 -11.78 3.85
C LYS A 81 -11.02 -10.55 3.85
N GLU A 82 -11.46 -10.10 5.02
CA GLU A 82 -12.24 -8.87 5.19
C GLU A 82 -11.44 -7.66 4.70
N GLU A 83 -10.20 -7.50 5.20
CA GLU A 83 -9.27 -6.45 4.78
C GLU A 83 -9.00 -6.47 3.26
N LEU A 84 -8.80 -7.67 2.69
CA LEU A 84 -8.59 -7.83 1.25
C LEU A 84 -9.85 -7.47 0.44
N SER A 85 -11.04 -7.77 0.96
CA SER A 85 -12.33 -7.44 0.34
C SER A 85 -12.59 -5.92 0.31
N GLU A 86 -12.25 -5.22 1.39
CA GLU A 86 -12.32 -3.76 1.41
C GLU A 86 -11.35 -3.14 0.39
N LYS A 87 -10.10 -3.61 0.39
CA LYS A 87 -9.08 -3.12 -0.55
C LYS A 87 -9.45 -3.39 -2.01
N VAL A 88 -9.96 -4.59 -2.35
CA VAL A 88 -10.34 -4.89 -3.74
C VAL A 88 -11.50 -4.02 -4.23
N THR A 89 -12.39 -3.60 -3.33
CA THR A 89 -13.48 -2.69 -3.67
C THR A 89 -12.92 -1.32 -4.10
N SER A 90 -11.93 -0.78 -3.37
CA SER A 90 -11.24 0.45 -3.76
C SER A 90 -10.47 0.35 -5.08
N LEU A 91 -9.90 -0.83 -5.38
CA LEU A 91 -9.20 -1.06 -6.64
C LEU A 91 -10.15 -1.17 -7.83
N ARG A 92 -11.34 -1.74 -7.61
CA ARG A 92 -12.38 -1.83 -8.64
C ARG A 92 -12.93 -0.47 -9.03
N SER A 93 -13.18 0.42 -8.07
CA SER A 93 -13.60 1.80 -8.38
C SER A 93 -12.53 2.53 -9.18
N ALA A 94 -11.25 2.39 -8.80
CA ALA A 94 -10.15 2.98 -9.56
C ALA A 94 -10.04 2.42 -11.01
N GLN A 95 -10.23 1.11 -11.20
CA GLN A 95 -10.26 0.51 -12.55
C GLN A 95 -11.46 1.01 -13.38
N LEU A 96 -12.63 1.19 -12.77
CA LEU A 96 -13.80 1.76 -13.45
C LEU A 96 -13.54 3.21 -13.89
N GLU A 97 -12.94 4.03 -13.03
CA GLU A 97 -12.57 5.41 -13.37
C GLU A 97 -11.58 5.45 -14.54
N GLN A 98 -10.54 4.60 -14.52
CA GLN A 98 -9.57 4.50 -15.61
C GLN A 98 -10.21 4.03 -16.92
N ALA A 99 -11.12 3.05 -16.86
CA ALA A 99 -11.87 2.59 -18.01
C ALA A 99 -12.71 3.73 -18.60
N SER A 100 -13.43 4.49 -17.75
CA SER A 100 -14.27 5.61 -18.19
C SER A 100 -13.46 6.71 -18.90
N LYS A 101 -12.28 7.06 -18.37
CA LYS A 101 -11.36 8.03 -19.00
C LYS A 101 -10.87 7.55 -20.36
N THR A 102 -10.58 6.25 -20.49
CA THR A 102 -10.15 5.64 -21.75
C THR A 102 -11.25 5.70 -22.80
N PHE A 103 -12.52 5.50 -22.42
CA PHE A 103 -13.64 5.67 -23.34
C PHE A 103 -13.85 7.13 -23.74
N ALA A 104 -13.75 8.08 -22.81
CA ALA A 104 -13.92 9.50 -23.09
C ALA A 104 -12.80 10.12 -23.95
N ALA A 105 -11.64 9.45 -24.05
CA ALA A 105 -10.51 9.88 -24.87
C ALA A 105 -10.57 9.35 -26.32
N ARG A 106 -11.60 8.58 -26.68
CA ARG A 106 -11.86 8.07 -28.03
C ARG A 106 -12.99 8.86 -28.68
#